data_AF-A8LTN4-F1
#
_entry.id   AF-A8LTN4-F1
#
_cell.length_a   1.000
_cell.length_b   1.000
_cell.length_c   1.000
_cell.angle_alpha   90.00
_cell.angle_beta   90.00
_cell.angle_gamma   90.00
#
_symmetry.space_group_name_H-M   'P 1'
#
loop_
_entity.id
_entity.type
_entity.pdbx_description
1 polymer ?
#
loop_
_entity_poly.entity_id
_entity_poly.type
_entity_poly.pdbx_seq_one_letter_code
_entity_poly.pdbx_strand_id
1 'polypeptide(L)'
;MICDITPAYGVLNTIIYKEMQRVAPAKFLFLMRDPVDRLWSQVRMGVAARAKAPEDPADFEAACLAWVRERHRTDKIENIHRADYARTLEKLENALPVETRDTQLLTLFFEDLFCQASADRICAFLGIAPVTAAPDKVANPGRPLRLPEEAEARLYDGLRAQYAFAEARFGRAGLPAVWRDRMARLECVPPPRR
;
A
#
# COMPACT_ATOMS: atom_id res chain seq x y z
N MET A 1 6.89 -7.62 24.58
CA MET A 1 6.66 -6.72 23.43
C MET A 1 5.16 -6.59 23.23
N ILE A 2 4.67 -5.38 22.99
CA ILE A 2 3.27 -5.12 22.66
C ILE A 2 3.26 -4.56 21.24
N CYS A 3 2.45 -5.15 20.37
CA CYS A 3 2.31 -4.75 18.98
C CYS A 3 0.86 -4.34 18.71
N ASP A 4 0.68 -3.25 17.98
CA ASP A 4 -0.61 -2.83 17.44
C ASP A 4 -0.54 -2.77 15.91
N ILE A 5 -1.56 -3.32 15.24
CA ILE A 5 -1.63 -3.35 13.78
C ILE A 5 -2.89 -2.59 13.35
N THR A 6 -2.72 -1.28 13.11
CA THR A 6 -3.81 -0.40 12.68
C THR A 6 -3.48 0.22 11.31
N PRO A 7 -4.07 -0.26 10.19
CA PRO A 7 -3.80 0.28 8.85
C PRO A 7 -4.08 1.79 8.70
N ALA A 8 -4.97 2.34 9.53
CA ALA A 8 -5.26 3.77 9.55
C ALA A 8 -4.07 4.63 10.02
N TYR A 9 -3.08 4.04 10.69
CA TYR A 9 -1.86 4.77 11.06
C TYR A 9 -1.08 5.24 9.84
N GLY A 10 -1.15 4.52 8.71
CA GLY A 10 -0.47 4.90 7.47
C GLY A 10 -0.94 6.21 6.83
N VAL A 11 -1.94 6.92 7.39
CA VAL A 11 -2.35 8.25 6.90
C VAL A 11 -2.16 9.36 7.94
N LEU A 12 -1.55 9.07 9.08
CA LEU A 12 -1.28 10.07 10.12
C LEU A 12 -0.28 11.13 9.65
N ASN A 13 -0.22 12.23 10.40
CA ASN A 13 0.76 13.28 10.19
C ASN A 13 1.96 13.10 11.15
N THR A 14 3.02 13.88 10.92
CA THR A 14 4.24 13.84 11.73
C THR A 14 4.00 14.11 13.21
N ILE A 15 3.04 14.97 13.56
CA ILE A 15 2.74 15.30 14.96
C ILE A 15 2.27 14.05 15.70
N ILE A 16 1.33 13.30 15.14
CA ILE A 16 0.81 12.09 15.80
C ILE A 16 1.90 11.02 15.93
N TYR A 17 2.74 10.81 14.93
CA TYR A 17 3.87 9.87 15.05
C TYR A 17 4.85 10.28 16.16
N LYS A 18 5.10 11.58 16.36
CA LYS A 18 5.91 12.08 17.48
C LYS A 18 5.26 11.83 18.83
N GLU A 19 3.94 11.99 18.93
CA GLU A 19 3.21 11.64 20.15
C GLU A 19 3.31 10.14 20.47
N MET A 20 3.26 9.25 19.47
CA MET A 20 3.46 7.81 19.68
C MET A 20 4.85 7.50 20.27
N GLN A 21 5.89 8.22 19.82
CA GLN A 21 7.25 8.11 20.36
C GLN A 21 7.38 8.62 21.80
N ARG A 22 6.48 9.52 22.25
CA ARG A 22 6.47 10.03 23.64
C ARG A 22 5.87 9.04 24.63
N VAL A 23 4.98 8.17 24.17
CA VAL A 23 4.36 7.13 25.02
C VAL A 23 5.36 6.02 25.33
N ALA A 24 6.10 5.58 24.31
CA ALA A 24 7.12 4.53 24.42
C ALA A 24 8.10 4.62 23.23
N PRO A 25 9.31 4.04 23.34
CA PRO A 25 10.25 3.94 22.21
C PRO A 25 9.70 2.99 21.14
N ALA A 26 8.78 3.49 20.32
CA ALA A 26 8.05 2.69 19.34
C ALA A 26 8.94 2.39 18.12
N LYS A 27 8.71 1.22 17.53
CA LYS A 27 9.23 0.84 16.22
C LYS A 27 8.07 0.82 15.23
N PHE A 28 8.25 1.45 14.09
CA PHE A 28 7.29 1.50 13.01
C PHE A 28 7.67 0.48 11.93
N LEU A 29 6.71 -0.37 11.57
CA LEU A 29 6.81 -1.23 10.40
C LEU A 29 5.81 -0.70 9.37
N PHE A 30 6.32 -0.20 8.24
CA PHE A 30 5.49 0.27 7.14
C PHE A 30 5.53 -0.73 5.99
N LEU A 31 4.36 -1.31 5.71
CA LEU A 31 4.18 -2.31 4.66
C LEU A 31 3.53 -1.67 3.44
N MET A 32 4.28 -1.64 2.34
CA MET A 32 3.78 -1.21 1.04
C MET A 32 3.24 -2.40 0.27
N ARG A 33 2.32 -2.16 -0.65
CA ARG A 33 1.83 -3.14 -1.63
C ARG A 33 1.79 -2.46 -2.99
N ASP A 34 1.71 -3.18 -4.10
CA ASP A 34 1.51 -2.57 -5.42
C ASP A 34 0.43 -1.46 -5.33
N PRO A 35 0.77 -0.20 -5.67
CA PRO A 35 -0.12 0.95 -5.50
C PRO A 35 -1.51 0.73 -6.10
N VAL A 36 -1.58 0.11 -7.29
CA VAL A 36 -2.83 -0.19 -7.99
C VAL A 36 -3.59 -1.30 -7.27
N ASP A 37 -2.96 -2.43 -6.92
CA ASP A 37 -3.66 -3.54 -6.24
C ASP A 37 -4.17 -3.12 -4.86
N ARG A 38 -3.38 -2.33 -4.13
CA ARG A 38 -3.80 -1.75 -2.85
C ARG A 38 -4.99 -0.83 -3.04
N LEU A 39 -4.99 0.04 -4.05
CA LEU A 39 -6.11 0.94 -4.29
C LEU A 39 -7.34 0.16 -4.74
N TRP A 40 -7.18 -0.80 -5.65
CA TRP A 40 -8.26 -1.65 -6.12
C TRP A 40 -8.94 -2.41 -4.98
N SER A 41 -8.15 -2.93 -4.04
CA SER A 41 -8.70 -3.55 -2.82
C SER A 41 -9.56 -2.56 -2.02
N GLN A 42 -9.13 -1.31 -1.90
CA GLN A 42 -9.91 -0.26 -1.23
C GLN A 42 -11.18 0.11 -1.97
N VAL A 43 -11.15 0.15 -3.31
CA VAL A 43 -12.35 0.36 -4.13
C VAL A 43 -13.37 -0.74 -3.86
N ARG A 44 -12.95 -2.02 -3.97
CA ARG A 44 -13.83 -3.17 -3.72
C ARG A 44 -14.43 -3.13 -2.32
N MET A 45 -13.61 -2.91 -1.29
CA MET A 45 -14.08 -2.81 0.09
C MET A 45 -15.05 -1.63 0.28
N GLY A 46 -14.74 -0.47 -0.30
CA GLY A 46 -15.55 0.74 -0.19
C GLY A 46 -16.88 0.64 -0.91
N VAL A 47 -16.96 -0.10 -2.02
CA VAL A 47 -18.22 -0.39 -2.72
C VAL A 47 -19.02 -1.45 -1.96
N ALA A 48 -18.38 -2.51 -1.47
CA ALA A 48 -19.02 -3.59 -0.72
C ALA A 48 -19.59 -3.12 0.63
N ALA A 49 -19.00 -2.11 1.26
CA ALA A 49 -19.45 -1.57 2.54
C ALA A 49 -20.65 -0.60 2.42
N ARG A 50 -21.14 -0.30 1.21
CA ARG A 50 -22.30 0.60 1.02
C ARG A 50 -23.59 -0.09 1.43
N ALA A 51 -24.52 0.66 2.03
CA ALA A 51 -25.84 0.16 2.41
C ALA A 51 -26.65 -0.43 1.24
N LYS A 52 -26.37 0.01 0.00
CA LYS A 52 -26.94 -0.52 -1.25
C LYS A 52 -25.83 -1.07 -2.15
N ALA A 53 -24.95 -1.89 -1.59
CA ALA A 53 -23.90 -2.55 -2.37
C ALA A 53 -24.54 -3.53 -3.38
N PRO A 54 -24.11 -3.54 -4.65
CA PRO A 54 -24.65 -4.49 -5.62
C PRO A 54 -24.34 -5.94 -5.22
N GLU A 55 -25.36 -6.79 -5.20
CA GLU A 55 -25.20 -8.22 -4.94
C GLU A 55 -24.75 -8.97 -6.20
N ASP A 56 -25.20 -8.55 -7.38
CA ASP A 56 -24.77 -9.13 -8.64
C ASP A 56 -23.29 -8.81 -8.95
N PRO A 57 -22.47 -9.79 -9.38
CA PRO A 57 -21.07 -9.57 -9.71
C PRO A 57 -20.81 -8.53 -10.81
N ALA A 58 -21.64 -8.49 -11.86
CA ALA A 58 -21.46 -7.55 -12.96
C ALA A 58 -21.80 -6.12 -12.52
N ASP A 59 -22.86 -5.95 -11.74
CA ASP A 59 -23.21 -4.63 -11.17
C ASP A 59 -22.14 -4.15 -10.17
N PHE A 60 -21.56 -5.07 -9.39
CA PHE A 60 -20.46 -4.76 -8.47
C PHE A 60 -19.21 -4.30 -9.23
N GLU A 61 -18.85 -4.99 -10.31
CA GLU A 61 -17.76 -4.59 -11.20
C GLU A 61 -18.01 -3.21 -11.82
N ALA A 62 -19.21 -2.99 -12.37
CA ALA A 62 -19.60 -1.71 -12.96
C ALA A 62 -19.53 -0.57 -11.94
N ALA A 63 -19.97 -0.79 -10.69
CA ALA A 63 -19.89 0.19 -9.61
C ALA A 63 -18.43 0.51 -9.21
N CYS A 64 -17.55 -0.50 -9.17
CA CYS A 64 -16.12 -0.30 -8.92
C CYS A 64 -15.45 0.48 -10.06
N LEU A 65 -15.75 0.14 -11.31
CA LEU A 65 -15.21 0.84 -12.47
C LEU A 65 -15.70 2.29 -12.55
N ALA A 66 -16.98 2.54 -12.27
CA ALA A 66 -17.54 3.89 -12.19
C ALA A 66 -16.83 4.74 -11.12
N TRP A 67 -16.50 4.15 -9.97
CA TRP A 67 -15.73 4.82 -8.93
C TRP A 67 -14.33 5.24 -9.42
N VAL A 68 -13.65 4.35 -10.16
CA VAL A 68 -12.32 4.60 -10.71
C VAL A 68 -12.37 5.70 -11.77
N ARG A 69 -13.32 5.61 -12.73
CA ARG A 69 -13.53 6.61 -13.78
C ARG A 69 -13.74 8.00 -13.19
N GLU A 70 -14.64 8.15 -12.22
CA GLU A 70 -14.95 9.46 -11.63
C GLU A 70 -13.75 10.07 -10.90
N ARG A 71 -12.96 9.28 -10.19
CA ARG A 71 -11.77 9.78 -9.47
C ARG A 71 -10.60 10.06 -10.39
N HIS A 72 -10.44 9.27 -11.44
CA HIS A 72 -9.44 9.55 -12.48
C HIS A 72 -9.76 10.86 -13.19
N ARG A 73 -11.01 11.06 -13.61
CA ARG A 73 -11.49 12.31 -14.24
C ARG A 73 -11.29 13.56 -13.38
N THR A 74 -11.35 13.41 -12.05
CA THR A 74 -11.25 14.53 -11.10
C THR A 74 -9.88 14.68 -10.42
N ASP A 75 -8.84 13.97 -10.88
CA ASP A 75 -7.49 13.97 -10.28
C ASP A 75 -7.45 13.63 -8.80
N LYS A 76 -8.43 12.83 -8.35
CA LYS A 76 -8.54 12.45 -6.94
C LYS A 76 -7.80 11.18 -6.61
N ILE A 77 -7.24 10.46 -7.59
CA ILE A 77 -6.51 9.21 -7.38
C ILE A 77 -5.16 9.47 -6.67
N GLU A 78 -4.39 10.45 -7.13
CA GLU A 78 -3.09 10.81 -6.56
C GLU A 78 -3.19 11.24 -5.09
N ASN A 79 -4.32 11.85 -4.72
CA ASN A 79 -4.59 12.41 -3.40
C ASN A 79 -5.14 11.38 -2.39
N ILE A 80 -5.20 10.09 -2.77
CA ILE A 80 -5.67 9.05 -1.85
C ILE A 80 -4.54 8.72 -0.89
N HIS A 81 -4.59 9.29 0.32
CA HIS A 81 -3.51 9.19 1.31
C HIS A 81 -3.02 7.77 1.59
N ARG A 82 -3.90 6.76 1.54
CA ARG A 82 -3.50 5.36 1.77
C ARG A 82 -2.63 4.79 0.64
N ALA A 83 -2.59 5.47 -0.51
CA ALA A 83 -1.76 5.19 -1.68
C ALA A 83 -0.49 6.03 -1.74
N ASP A 84 -0.44 7.07 -0.92
CA ASP A 84 0.57 8.10 -0.99
C ASP A 84 1.76 7.72 -0.10
N TYR A 85 2.56 6.78 -0.61
CA TYR A 85 3.73 6.24 0.08
C TYR A 85 4.79 7.32 0.31
N ALA A 86 4.94 8.23 -0.66
CA ALA A 86 5.84 9.37 -0.56
C ALA A 86 5.52 10.21 0.67
N ARG A 87 4.26 10.67 0.80
CA ARG A 87 3.80 11.42 1.97
C ARG A 87 3.98 10.61 3.26
N THR A 88 3.53 9.36 3.30
CA THR A 88 3.54 8.60 4.55
C THR A 88 4.95 8.35 5.06
N LEU A 89 5.88 7.98 4.19
CA LEU A 89 7.28 7.79 4.56
C LEU A 89 7.93 9.13 4.96
N GLU A 90 7.70 10.21 4.22
CA GLU A 90 8.18 11.54 4.60
C GLU A 90 7.69 11.92 6.02
N LYS A 91 6.40 11.71 6.32
CA LYS A 91 5.85 12.05 7.65
C LYS A 91 6.40 11.18 8.77
N LEU A 92 6.60 9.88 8.53
CA LEU A 92 7.22 8.95 9.48
C LEU A 92 8.68 9.32 9.74
N GLU A 93 9.46 9.53 8.69
CA GLU A 93 10.89 9.86 8.80
C GLU A 93 11.12 11.17 9.53
N ASN A 94 10.27 12.19 9.28
CA ASN A 94 10.31 13.46 9.99
C ASN A 94 9.87 13.38 11.46
N ALA A 95 9.23 12.28 11.87
CA ALA A 95 8.86 12.03 13.25
C ALA A 95 9.98 11.36 14.05
N LEU A 96 10.95 10.75 13.38
CA LEU A 96 12.03 9.98 13.99
C LEU A 96 13.35 10.77 13.98
N PRO A 97 14.15 10.69 15.05
CA PRO A 97 15.52 11.23 15.05
C PRO A 97 16.35 10.55 13.94
N VAL A 98 17.19 11.33 13.26
CA VAL A 98 17.97 10.86 12.11
C VAL A 98 18.88 9.69 12.50
N GLU A 99 19.44 9.75 13.71
CA GLU A 99 20.44 8.83 14.26
C GLU A 99 19.84 7.45 14.60
N THR A 100 18.53 7.39 14.83
CA THR A 100 17.84 6.16 15.27
C THR A 100 16.85 5.63 14.24
N ARG A 101 16.63 6.38 13.15
CA ARG A 101 15.62 6.08 12.12
C ARG A 101 15.72 4.66 11.59
N ASP A 102 16.91 4.16 11.26
CA ASP A 102 17.08 2.82 10.69
C ASP A 102 16.75 1.68 11.66
N THR A 103 16.80 1.96 12.97
CA THR A 103 16.42 1.00 14.03
C THR A 103 14.97 1.15 14.48
N GLN A 104 14.30 2.23 14.07
CA GLN A 104 12.93 2.56 14.42
C GLN A 104 11.94 2.49 13.25
N LEU A 105 12.41 2.44 12.00
CA LEU A 105 11.56 2.32 10.82
C LEU A 105 12.02 1.17 9.94
N LEU A 106 11.16 0.16 9.81
CA LEU A 106 11.31 -0.91 8.82
C LEU A 106 10.29 -0.72 7.70
N THR A 107 10.77 -0.73 6.46
CA THR A 107 9.93 -0.72 5.26
C THR A 107 9.99 -2.08 4.56
N LEU A 108 8.83 -2.62 4.17
CA LEU A 108 8.70 -3.92 3.51
C LEU A 108 7.67 -3.85 2.39
N PHE A 109 7.72 -4.83 1.48
CA PHE A 109 6.71 -5.08 0.47
C PHE A 109 5.82 -6.25 0.88
N PHE A 110 4.51 -6.10 0.68
CA PHE A 110 3.50 -7.11 0.96
C PHE A 110 3.73 -8.37 0.11
N GLU A 111 4.15 -8.19 -1.13
CA GLU A 111 4.43 -9.26 -2.09
C GLU A 111 5.51 -10.22 -1.60
N ASP A 112 6.48 -9.72 -0.83
CA ASP A 112 7.59 -10.51 -0.30
C ASP A 112 7.39 -10.87 1.19
N LEU A 113 6.29 -10.45 1.82
CA LEU A 113 6.07 -10.59 3.26
C LEU A 113 6.01 -12.05 3.71
N PHE A 114 5.41 -12.91 2.88
CA PHE A 114 5.12 -14.31 3.21
C PHE A 114 6.27 -15.25 2.82
N CYS A 115 7.51 -14.85 3.10
CA CYS A 115 8.69 -15.69 2.94
C CYS A 115 9.58 -15.65 4.20
N GLN A 116 10.45 -16.65 4.35
CA GLN A 116 11.33 -16.75 5.51
C GLN A 116 12.25 -15.53 5.65
N ALA A 117 12.79 -15.01 4.56
CA ALA A 117 13.66 -13.84 4.58
C ALA A 117 12.99 -12.59 5.18
N SER A 118 11.71 -12.35 4.86
CA SER A 118 10.94 -11.25 5.45
C SER A 118 10.63 -11.50 6.93
N ALA A 119 10.31 -12.74 7.31
CA ALA A 119 10.10 -13.09 8.72
C ALA A 119 11.37 -12.85 9.55
N ASP A 120 12.53 -13.28 9.06
CA ASP A 120 13.83 -13.09 9.71
C ASP A 120 14.17 -11.61 9.86
N ARG A 121 13.94 -10.81 8.80
CA ARG A 121 14.18 -9.37 8.81
C ARG A 121 13.28 -8.64 9.81
N ILE A 122 12.01 -9.04 9.94
CA ILE A 122 11.10 -8.52 10.95
C ILE A 122 11.57 -8.91 12.35
N CYS A 123 11.95 -10.17 12.58
CA CYS A 123 12.42 -10.64 13.88
C CYS A 123 13.68 -9.90 14.34
N ALA A 124 14.65 -9.73 13.43
CA ALA A 124 15.87 -8.98 13.68
C ALA A 124 15.58 -7.50 13.99
N PHE A 125 14.70 -6.86 13.21
CA PHE A 125 14.28 -5.48 13.47
C PHE A 125 13.60 -5.32 14.83
N LEU A 126 12.73 -6.26 15.20
CA LEU A 126 12.02 -6.24 16.47
C LEU A 126 12.94 -6.60 17.65
N GLY A 127 14.02 -7.36 17.41
CA GLY A 127 14.91 -7.88 18.46
C GLY A 127 14.33 -9.11 19.16
N ILE A 128 13.62 -9.96 18.42
CA ILE A 128 13.01 -11.19 18.93
C ILE A 128 13.67 -12.43 18.29
N ALA A 129 13.44 -13.59 18.90
CA ALA A 129 13.89 -14.86 18.34
C ALA A 129 13.25 -15.11 16.96
N PRO A 130 13.97 -15.74 16.01
CA PRO A 130 13.43 -16.08 14.70
C PRO A 130 12.16 -16.93 14.79
N VAL A 131 11.25 -16.72 13.85
CA VAL A 131 10.02 -17.52 13.71
C VAL A 131 9.97 -18.13 12.32
N THR A 132 9.44 -19.35 12.22
CA THR A 132 9.21 -20.00 10.92
C THR A 132 8.02 -19.33 10.22
N ALA A 133 8.20 -18.92 8.98
CA ALA A 133 7.14 -18.33 8.17
C ALA A 133 6.05 -19.38 7.88
N ALA A 134 4.77 -18.97 7.99
CA ALA A 134 3.61 -19.79 7.66
C ALA A 134 2.83 -19.12 6.50
N PRO A 135 3.18 -19.38 5.23
CA PRO A 135 2.67 -18.65 4.08
C PRO A 135 1.20 -18.94 3.73
N ASP A 136 0.66 -20.08 4.18
CA ASP A 136 -0.62 -20.61 3.69
C ASP A 136 -1.87 -20.01 4.37
N LYS A 137 -1.72 -19.02 5.25
CA LYS A 137 -2.84 -18.43 5.99
C LYS A 137 -3.26 -17.08 5.42
N VAL A 138 -4.26 -17.08 4.54
CA VAL A 138 -4.90 -15.84 4.07
C VAL A 138 -5.88 -15.31 5.11
N ALA A 139 -5.59 -14.15 5.68
CA ALA A 139 -6.52 -13.43 6.54
C ALA A 139 -7.37 -12.44 5.71
N ASN A 140 -8.69 -12.41 5.94
CA ASN A 140 -9.65 -11.46 5.35
C ASN A 140 -9.78 -11.53 3.81
N PRO A 141 -10.24 -12.66 3.22
CA PRO A 141 -10.55 -12.70 1.80
C PRO A 141 -11.74 -11.78 1.49
N GLY A 142 -11.48 -10.63 0.86
CA GLY A 142 -12.54 -9.76 0.32
C GLY A 142 -13.18 -10.36 -0.93
N ARG A 143 -14.41 -9.95 -1.26
CA ARG A 143 -15.16 -10.42 -2.45
C ARG A 143 -14.29 -10.38 -3.72
N PRO A 144 -13.92 -11.54 -4.30
CA PRO A 144 -12.95 -11.56 -5.39
C PRO A 144 -13.55 -10.88 -6.63
N LEU A 145 -12.80 -9.92 -7.16
CA LEU A 145 -13.10 -9.27 -8.43
C LEU A 145 -11.77 -9.00 -9.12
N ARG A 146 -11.59 -9.57 -10.31
CA ARG A 146 -10.42 -9.34 -11.15
C ARG A 146 -10.33 -7.84 -11.45
N LEU A 147 -9.12 -7.28 -11.45
CA LEU A 147 -8.89 -5.90 -11.86
C LEU A 147 -9.12 -5.77 -13.38
N PRO A 148 -10.12 -5.01 -13.85
CA PRO A 148 -10.32 -4.79 -15.28
C PRO A 148 -9.20 -3.93 -15.86
N GLU A 149 -8.82 -4.15 -17.13
CA GLU A 149 -7.72 -3.43 -17.80
C GLU A 149 -7.91 -1.91 -17.81
N GLU A 150 -9.14 -1.44 -18.02
CA GLU A 150 -9.44 0.00 -17.97
C GLU A 150 -9.18 0.58 -16.57
N ALA A 151 -9.60 -0.14 -15.52
CA ALA A 151 -9.38 0.29 -14.15
C ALA A 151 -7.88 0.28 -13.82
N GLU A 152 -7.15 -0.75 -14.26
CA GLU A 152 -5.69 -0.84 -14.12
C GLU A 152 -5.00 0.37 -14.74
N ALA A 153 -5.30 0.70 -16.00
CA ALA A 153 -4.69 1.83 -16.69
C ALA A 153 -4.97 3.17 -16.01
N ARG A 154 -6.22 3.43 -15.59
CA ARG A 154 -6.61 4.68 -14.92
C ARG A 154 -6.01 4.81 -13.52
N LEU A 155 -5.98 3.71 -12.76
CA LEU A 155 -5.36 3.71 -11.44
C LEU A 155 -3.84 3.90 -11.54
N TYR A 156 -3.20 3.24 -12.50
CA TYR A 156 -1.77 3.39 -12.74
C TYR A 156 -1.42 4.83 -13.11
N ASP A 157 -2.16 5.43 -14.06
CA ASP A 157 -1.95 6.81 -14.48
C ASP A 157 -2.00 7.79 -13.29
N GLY A 158 -3.04 7.70 -12.46
CA GLY A 158 -3.17 8.53 -11.26
C GLY A 158 -2.20 8.19 -10.12
N LEU A 159 -1.45 7.09 -10.21
CA LEU A 159 -0.47 6.66 -9.20
C LEU A 159 0.98 6.66 -9.71
N ARG A 160 1.24 7.19 -10.92
CA ARG A 160 2.59 7.25 -11.52
C ARG A 160 3.63 7.85 -10.57
N ALA A 161 3.28 8.91 -9.85
CA ALA A 161 4.17 9.55 -8.90
C ALA A 161 4.61 8.60 -7.76
N GLN A 162 3.77 7.66 -7.36
CA GLN A 162 4.05 6.71 -6.29
C GLN A 162 4.98 5.58 -6.76
N TYR A 163 4.82 5.13 -8.02
CA TYR A 163 5.78 4.22 -8.65
C TYR A 163 7.14 4.89 -8.82
N ALA A 164 7.17 6.13 -9.32
CA ALA A 164 8.41 6.90 -9.48
C ALA A 164 9.13 7.12 -8.15
N PHE A 165 8.38 7.47 -7.08
CA PHE A 165 8.94 7.59 -5.74
C PHE A 165 9.53 6.25 -5.24
N ALA A 166 8.80 5.14 -5.41
CA ALA A 166 9.28 3.84 -4.98
C ALA A 166 10.54 3.40 -5.75
N GLU A 167 10.57 3.61 -7.06
CA GLU A 167 11.75 3.34 -7.89
C GLU A 167 12.95 4.21 -7.48
N ALA A 168 12.74 5.51 -7.25
CA ALA A 168 13.81 6.40 -6.79
C ALA A 168 14.36 5.98 -5.42
N ARG A 169 13.50 5.46 -4.53
CA ARG A 169 13.87 5.07 -3.16
C ARG A 169 14.54 3.70 -3.07
N PHE A 170 14.01 2.71 -3.78
CA PHE A 170 14.42 1.30 -3.64
C PHE A 170 15.20 0.77 -4.85
N GLY A 171 15.28 1.54 -5.93
CA GLY A 171 15.80 1.12 -7.23
C GLY A 171 14.83 0.16 -7.94
N ARG A 172 14.81 0.18 -9.28
CA ARG A 172 13.93 -0.68 -10.07
C ARG A 172 14.06 -2.15 -9.71
N ALA A 173 15.28 -2.66 -9.57
CA ALA A 173 15.55 -4.06 -9.21
C ALA A 173 15.11 -4.43 -7.79
N GLY A 174 15.00 -3.45 -6.89
CA GLY A 174 14.54 -3.64 -5.51
C GLY A 174 13.03 -3.64 -5.34
N LEU A 175 12.25 -3.27 -6.36
CA LEU A 175 10.79 -3.35 -6.35
C LEU A 175 10.32 -4.79 -6.61
N PRO A 176 9.18 -5.24 -6.04
CA PRO A 176 8.63 -6.57 -6.34
C PRO A 176 8.33 -6.78 -7.82
N ALA A 177 8.39 -8.05 -8.28
CA ALA A 177 8.20 -8.40 -9.70
C ALA A 177 6.89 -7.84 -10.28
N VAL A 178 5.77 -7.99 -9.56
CA VAL A 178 4.46 -7.49 -10.02
C VAL A 178 4.43 -5.97 -10.25
N TRP A 179 5.19 -5.20 -9.46
CA TRP A 179 5.29 -3.75 -9.65
C TRP A 179 6.04 -3.46 -10.95
N ARG A 180 7.21 -4.10 -11.13
CA ARG A 180 8.06 -3.92 -12.32
C ARG A 180 7.34 -4.33 -13.60
N ASP A 181 6.62 -5.44 -13.56
CA ASP A 181 5.86 -5.97 -14.70
C ASP A 181 4.69 -5.05 -15.06
N ARG A 182 4.00 -4.48 -14.05
CA ARG A 182 2.95 -3.49 -14.28
C ARG A 182 3.51 -2.20 -14.87
N MET A 183 4.60 -1.67 -14.30
CA MET A 183 5.29 -0.50 -14.83
C MET A 183 5.70 -0.72 -16.29
N ALA A 184 6.38 -1.83 -16.59
CA ALA A 184 6.82 -2.14 -17.95
C ALA A 184 5.65 -2.23 -18.95
N ARG A 185 4.50 -2.79 -18.54
CA ARG A 185 3.30 -2.88 -19.40
C ARG A 185 2.63 -1.52 -19.64
N LEU A 186 2.58 -0.64 -18.64
CA LEU A 186 1.76 0.58 -18.67
C LEU A 186 2.56 1.88 -18.90
N GLU A 187 3.88 1.85 -18.77
CA GLU A 187 4.75 3.00 -19.08
C GLU A 187 4.63 3.43 -20.54
N CYS A 188 4.49 2.47 -21.45
CA CYS A 188 4.38 2.68 -22.89
C CYS A 188 2.94 2.90 -23.38
N VAL A 189 1.93 2.77 -22.51
CA VAL A 189 0.52 2.97 -22.87
C VAL A 189 0.17 4.44 -22.66
N PRO A 190 -0.42 5.14 -23.65
CA PRO A 190 -0.84 6.52 -23.47
C PRO A 190 -1.88 6.62 -22.36
N PRO A 191 -1.88 7.72 -21.58
CA PRO A 191 -2.80 7.88 -20.47
C PRO A 191 -4.25 7.86 -20.97
N PRO A 192 -5.18 7.21 -20.22
CA PRO A 192 -6.58 7.16 -20.62
C PRO A 192 -7.20 8.56 -20.63
N ARG A 193 -8.18 8.78 -21.51
CA ARG A 193 -8.89 10.06 -21.58
C ARG A 193 -9.58 10.36 -20.25
N ARG A 194 -9.49 11.61 -19.83
CA ARG A 194 -10.16 12.16 -18.64
C ARG A 194 -11.66 12.26 -18.89
#